data_AF-A0A7Z9XQ86-F1
#
_entry.id   AF-A0A7Z9XQ86-F1
#
_cell.length_a   1.000
_cell.length_b   1.000
_cell.length_c   1.000
_cell.angle_alpha   90.00
_cell.angle_beta   90.00
_cell.angle_gamma   90.00
#
_symmetry.space_group_name_H-M   'P 1'
#
loop_
_entity.id
_entity.type
_entity.pdbx_description
1 polymer ?
#
loop_
_entity_poly.entity_id
_entity_poly.type
_entity_poly.pdbx_seq_one_letter_code
_entity_poly.pdbx_strand_id
1 'polypeptide(L)'
;SATQDITIDAWRIEAIGEDYQGAMAGAYQLGYRLGMIVAGGGAFSLAHFHSWPVAYLFMAGFMLIGPVMVMIIAEPEHPPLSDKGSNRELSALVRLKRWFVGAVVDPFREFFVREGAFALVILAFIMVYRISDITLGVMANPFYIDMGYSELEIGLVTKTVGPFVTIAGALVGGVLVMRFGKMRMLMTGAVLVVLTNLLFAWLATQEAKLLWLILVVGADNLAAGIATTTFVAYLSGLTNKAYTATQYALFSSIMLLLAKFVAGFSGVVVDHSSYPVFFVYAAVLGIPSVLLILILIRRKQPTAREVVE
;
A
#
# COMPACT_ATOMS: atom_id res chain seq x y z
N SER A 1 -13.14 1.66 8.32
CA SER A 1 -12.90 1.98 9.75
C SER A 1 -11.76 1.10 10.18
N ALA A 2 -10.72 1.63 10.84
CA ALA A 2 -9.43 0.95 11.00
C ALA A 2 -9.52 -0.51 11.48
N THR A 3 -10.49 -0.84 12.36
CA THR A 3 -10.76 -2.23 12.78
C THR A 3 -11.13 -3.13 11.60
N GLN A 4 -12.06 -2.69 10.75
CA GLN A 4 -12.49 -3.43 9.57
C GLN A 4 -11.33 -3.59 8.57
N ASP A 5 -10.53 -2.54 8.39
CA ASP A 5 -9.40 -2.58 7.46
C ASP A 5 -8.37 -3.61 7.92
N ILE A 6 -8.01 -3.60 9.21
CA ILE A 6 -7.10 -4.56 9.83
C ILE A 6 -7.65 -5.99 9.76
N THR A 7 -8.93 -6.21 10.04
CA THR A 7 -9.54 -7.55 9.97
C THR A 7 -9.53 -8.08 8.54
N ILE A 8 -9.86 -7.26 7.54
CA ILE A 8 -9.85 -7.68 6.13
C ILE A 8 -8.43 -7.95 5.66
N ASP A 9 -7.45 -7.13 6.06
CA ASP A 9 -6.04 -7.35 5.74
C ASP A 9 -5.53 -8.66 6.36
N ALA A 10 -5.83 -8.92 7.63
CA ALA A 10 -5.47 -10.17 8.29
C ALA A 10 -6.12 -11.38 7.61
N TRP A 11 -7.43 -11.31 7.35
CA TRP A 11 -8.17 -12.36 6.65
C TRP A 11 -7.58 -12.65 5.27
N ARG A 12 -7.25 -11.62 4.48
CA ARG A 12 -6.62 -11.77 3.15
C ARG A 12 -5.30 -12.55 3.24
N ILE A 13 -4.49 -12.26 4.24
CA ILE A 13 -3.19 -12.90 4.43
C ILE A 13 -3.35 -14.35 4.88
N GLU A 14 -4.32 -14.61 5.76
CA GLU A 14 -4.54 -15.93 6.35
C GLU A 14 -5.32 -16.88 5.44
N ALA A 15 -6.21 -16.36 4.59
CA ALA A 15 -7.09 -17.13 3.72
C ALA A 15 -6.35 -17.91 2.62
N ILE A 16 -5.12 -17.53 2.25
CA ILE A 16 -4.38 -18.20 1.18
C ILE A 16 -2.89 -18.36 1.51
N GLY A 17 -2.26 -19.39 0.93
CA GLY A 17 -0.82 -19.62 1.06
C GLY A 17 0.04 -18.47 0.50
N GLU A 18 1.30 -18.40 0.93
CA GLU A 18 2.23 -17.32 0.57
C GLU A 18 2.40 -17.15 -0.96
N ASP A 19 2.32 -18.24 -1.72
CA ASP A 19 2.52 -18.25 -3.17
C ASP A 19 1.49 -17.40 -3.94
N TYR A 20 0.28 -17.25 -3.39
CA TYR A 20 -0.83 -16.53 -4.02
C TYR A 20 -1.06 -15.13 -3.44
N GLN A 21 -0.21 -14.67 -2.52
CA GLN A 21 -0.34 -13.34 -1.90
C GLN A 21 -0.27 -12.21 -2.94
N GLY A 22 0.46 -12.39 -4.04
CA GLY A 22 0.48 -11.46 -5.16
C GLY A 22 -0.89 -11.29 -5.83
N ALA A 23 -1.57 -12.39 -6.15
CA ALA A 23 -2.91 -12.35 -6.73
C ALA A 23 -3.94 -11.77 -5.76
N MET A 24 -3.90 -12.17 -4.48
CA MET A 24 -4.80 -11.63 -3.47
C MET A 24 -4.60 -10.13 -3.26
N ALA A 25 -3.35 -9.65 -3.25
CA ALA A 25 -3.05 -8.22 -3.18
C ALA A 25 -3.57 -7.46 -4.41
N GLY A 26 -3.44 -8.04 -5.61
CA GLY A 26 -3.98 -7.47 -6.84
C GLY A 26 -5.52 -7.37 -6.82
N ALA A 27 -6.21 -8.44 -6.42
CA ALA A 27 -7.66 -8.47 -6.29
C ALA A 27 -8.17 -7.49 -5.22
N TYR A 28 -7.47 -7.43 -4.07
CA TYR A 28 -7.74 -6.46 -3.01
C TYR A 28 -7.62 -5.02 -3.52
N GLN A 29 -6.55 -4.73 -4.28
CA GLN A 29 -6.32 -3.40 -4.86
C GLN A 29 -7.37 -3.03 -5.91
N LEU A 30 -7.84 -3.99 -6.71
CA LEU A 30 -8.97 -3.82 -7.65
C LEU A 30 -10.24 -3.42 -6.90
N GLY A 31 -10.62 -4.16 -5.85
CA GLY A 31 -11.80 -3.87 -5.04
C GLY A 31 -11.75 -2.47 -4.44
N TYR A 32 -10.61 -2.09 -3.87
CA TYR A 32 -10.40 -0.73 -3.33
C TYR A 32 -10.58 0.36 -4.40
N ARG A 33 -10.01 0.17 -5.59
CA ARG A 33 -10.07 1.16 -6.68
C ARG A 33 -11.47 1.27 -7.28
N LEU A 34 -12.17 0.15 -7.45
CA LEU A 34 -13.59 0.15 -7.85
C LEU A 34 -14.45 0.88 -6.83
N GLY A 35 -14.22 0.63 -5.53
CA GLY A 35 -14.88 1.34 -4.45
C GLY A 35 -14.69 2.86 -4.53
N MET A 36 -13.46 3.34 -4.78
CA MET A 36 -13.20 4.77 -4.97
C MET A 36 -13.88 5.36 -6.21
N ILE A 37 -13.95 4.63 -7.32
CA ILE A 37 -14.63 5.11 -8.54
C ILE A 37 -16.14 5.21 -8.30
N VAL A 38 -16.74 4.19 -7.66
CA VAL A 38 -18.17 4.17 -7.32
C VAL A 38 -18.52 5.26 -6.31
N ALA A 39 -17.76 5.37 -5.22
CA ALA A 39 -18.00 6.37 -4.16
C ALA A 39 -17.64 7.81 -4.60
N GLY A 40 -16.71 7.96 -5.55
CA GLY A 40 -16.36 9.24 -6.15
C GLY A 40 -17.28 9.56 -7.32
N GLY A 41 -16.81 9.26 -8.54
CA GLY A 41 -17.50 9.63 -9.78
C GLY A 41 -18.93 9.10 -9.87
N GLY A 42 -19.17 7.85 -9.47
CA GLY A 42 -20.50 7.24 -9.49
C GLY A 42 -21.50 7.98 -8.61
N ALA A 43 -21.14 8.25 -7.35
CA ALA A 43 -21.99 8.97 -6.41
C ALA A 43 -22.24 10.42 -6.86
N PHE A 44 -21.22 11.12 -7.38
CA PHE A 44 -21.37 12.48 -7.91
C PHE A 44 -22.30 12.53 -9.12
N SER A 45 -22.17 11.60 -10.08
CA SER A 45 -23.07 11.54 -11.23
C SER A 45 -24.52 11.28 -10.79
N LEU A 46 -24.76 10.37 -9.84
CA LEU A 46 -26.09 10.13 -9.29
C LEU A 46 -26.67 11.36 -8.58
N ALA A 47 -25.83 12.08 -7.82
CA ALA A 47 -26.25 13.30 -7.15
C ALA A 47 -26.61 14.42 -8.15
N HIS A 48 -25.87 14.54 -9.25
CA HIS A 48 -26.11 15.53 -10.30
C HIS A 48 -27.38 15.25 -11.10
N PHE A 49 -27.59 14.01 -11.56
CA PHE A 49 -28.73 13.66 -12.41
C PHE A 49 -30.03 13.37 -11.63
N HIS A 50 -29.93 12.97 -10.37
CA HIS A 50 -31.10 12.63 -9.55
C HIS A 50 -31.20 13.50 -8.31
N SER A 51 -30.44 13.17 -7.26
CA SER A 51 -30.36 13.94 -6.01
C SER A 51 -29.37 13.30 -5.03
N TRP A 52 -28.91 14.07 -4.05
CA TRP A 52 -28.03 13.58 -2.98
C TRP A 52 -28.61 12.39 -2.17
N PRO A 53 -29.89 12.36 -1.77
CA PRO A 53 -30.46 11.21 -1.06
C PRO A 53 -30.34 9.90 -1.85
N VAL A 54 -30.56 9.94 -3.17
CA VAL A 54 -30.42 8.75 -4.04
C VAL A 54 -28.97 8.28 -4.06
N ALA A 55 -28.01 9.19 -4.17
CA ALA A 55 -26.58 8.85 -4.12
C ALA A 55 -26.19 8.22 -2.77
N TYR A 56 -26.68 8.74 -1.64
CA TYR A 56 -26.43 8.16 -0.32
C TYR A 56 -27.05 6.78 -0.14
N LEU A 57 -28.30 6.58 -0.58
CA LEU A 57 -28.96 5.26 -0.54
C LEU A 57 -28.22 4.24 -1.40
N PHE A 58 -27.74 4.65 -2.57
CA PHE A 58 -26.94 3.81 -3.45
C PHE A 58 -25.61 3.39 -2.78
N MET A 59 -24.88 4.33 -2.18
CA MET A 59 -23.66 4.02 -1.43
C MET A 59 -23.93 3.13 -0.21
N ALA A 60 -25.05 3.34 0.49
CA ALA A 60 -25.47 2.49 1.60
C ALA A 60 -25.73 1.05 1.14
N GLY A 61 -26.37 0.87 -0.03
CA GLY A 61 -26.56 -0.44 -0.66
C GLY A 61 -25.25 -1.16 -0.96
N PHE A 62 -24.26 -0.47 -1.52
CA PHE A 62 -22.91 -1.03 -1.75
C PHE A 62 -22.21 -1.42 -0.45
N MET A 63 -22.40 -0.65 0.63
CA MET A 63 -21.82 -0.97 1.93
C MET A 63 -22.32 -2.31 2.50
N LEU A 64 -23.55 -2.73 2.14
CA LEU A 64 -24.11 -4.03 2.58
C LEU A 64 -23.37 -5.24 2.02
N ILE A 65 -22.59 -5.09 0.94
CA ILE A 65 -21.79 -6.17 0.37
C ILE A 65 -20.80 -6.70 1.41
N GLY A 66 -20.16 -5.82 2.20
CA GLY A 66 -19.21 -6.23 3.23
C GLY A 66 -19.81 -7.18 4.28
N PRO A 67 -20.87 -6.76 5.00
CA PRO A 67 -21.58 -7.62 5.94
C PRO A 67 -22.09 -8.94 5.34
N VAL A 68 -22.65 -8.90 4.12
CA VAL A 68 -23.13 -10.11 3.44
C VAL A 68 -21.98 -11.07 3.17
N MET A 69 -20.84 -10.57 2.70
CA MET A 69 -19.67 -11.43 2.46
C MET A 69 -19.10 -12.02 3.75
N VAL A 70 -19.11 -11.28 4.86
CA VAL A 70 -18.69 -11.81 6.18
C VAL A 70 -19.58 -12.97 6.63
N MET A 71 -20.87 -12.96 6.29
CA MET A 71 -21.78 -14.07 6.63
C MET A 71 -21.59 -15.30 5.74
N ILE A 72 -21.00 -15.15 4.56
CA ILE A 72 -20.84 -16.22 3.57
C ILE A 72 -19.43 -16.84 3.61
N ILE A 73 -18.41 -16.01 3.86
CA ILE A 73 -17.01 -16.43 3.85
C ILE A 73 -16.67 -17.24 5.10
N ALA A 74 -16.02 -18.38 4.90
CA ALA A 74 -15.51 -19.22 5.99
C ALA A 74 -14.30 -18.58 6.68
N GLU A 75 -14.19 -18.81 7.99
CA GLU A 75 -13.05 -18.40 8.81
C GLU A 75 -11.80 -19.22 8.43
N PRO A 76 -10.63 -18.58 8.21
CA PRO A 76 -9.38 -19.27 7.99
C PRO A 76 -8.98 -20.14 9.21
N GLU A 77 -8.26 -21.24 8.98
CA GLU A 77 -7.76 -22.06 10.08
C GLU A 77 -6.69 -21.29 10.88
N HIS A 78 -7.00 -20.99 12.15
CA HIS A 78 -6.06 -20.36 13.05
C HIS A 78 -5.21 -21.42 13.77
N PRO A 79 -3.86 -21.29 13.80
CA PRO A 79 -3.07 -22.02 14.78
C PRO A 79 -3.60 -21.66 16.17
N PRO A 80 -3.82 -22.63 17.07
CA PRO A 80 -4.30 -22.31 18.40
C PRO A 80 -3.33 -21.33 19.05
N LEU A 81 -3.81 -20.12 19.37
CA LEU A 81 -3.10 -19.24 20.29
C LEU A 81 -2.83 -20.08 21.53
N SER A 82 -1.57 -20.14 21.98
CA SER A 82 -1.16 -20.97 23.12
C SER A 82 -1.81 -20.45 24.40
N ASP A 83 -3.09 -20.73 24.60
CA ASP A 83 -3.81 -20.53 25.84
C ASP A 83 -3.62 -21.79 26.70
N LYS A 84 -2.36 -22.07 27.03
CA LYS A 84 -1.98 -23.16 27.98
C LYS A 84 -2.23 -22.76 29.45
N GLY A 85 -3.06 -21.75 29.72
CA GLY A 85 -3.32 -21.27 31.07
C GLY A 85 -4.81 -21.14 31.34
N SER A 86 -5.37 -22.11 32.07
CA SER A 86 -6.70 -22.07 32.70
C SER A 86 -7.06 -20.66 33.19
N ASN A 87 -7.94 -19.99 32.44
CA ASN A 87 -8.26 -18.56 32.59
C ASN A 87 -9.34 -18.29 33.66
N ARG A 88 -9.67 -19.28 34.49
CA ARG A 88 -10.82 -19.21 35.42
C ARG A 88 -10.51 -18.57 36.77
N GLU A 89 -9.25 -18.38 37.15
CA GLU A 89 -8.88 -17.91 38.51
C GLU A 89 -8.02 -16.63 38.56
N LEU A 90 -7.79 -15.95 37.43
CA LEU A 90 -6.98 -14.72 37.41
C LEU A 90 -7.82 -13.46 37.64
N SER A 91 -7.31 -12.56 38.49
CA SER A 91 -7.93 -11.24 38.69
C SER A 91 -8.01 -10.46 37.38
N ALA A 92 -9.04 -9.62 37.23
CA ALA A 92 -9.30 -8.86 36.01
C ALA A 92 -8.09 -8.05 35.52
N LEU A 93 -7.27 -7.53 36.45
CA LEU A 93 -6.05 -6.78 36.14
C LEU A 93 -4.96 -7.66 35.50
N VAL A 94 -4.79 -8.91 35.95
CA VAL A 94 -3.80 -9.81 35.36
C VAL A 94 -4.26 -10.29 33.98
N ARG A 95 -5.57 -10.52 33.79
CA ARG A 95 -6.15 -10.79 32.46
C ARG A 95 -5.91 -9.64 31.50
N LEU A 96 -6.16 -8.39 31.93
CA LEU A 96 -5.92 -7.20 31.10
C LEU A 96 -4.44 -7.06 30.74
N LYS A 97 -3.54 -7.21 31.72
CA LYS A 97 -2.09 -7.15 31.49
C LYS A 97 -1.64 -8.24 30.52
N ARG A 98 -2.11 -9.47 30.68
CA ARG A 98 -1.75 -10.61 29.81
C ARG A 98 -2.29 -10.43 28.39
N TRP A 99 -3.52 -9.94 28.25
CA TRP A 99 -4.08 -9.57 26.96
C TRP A 99 -3.26 -8.47 26.28
N PHE A 100 -2.90 -7.42 27.01
CA PHE A 100 -2.09 -6.32 26.48
C PHE A 100 -0.71 -6.81 26.02
N VAL A 101 -0.04 -7.62 26.85
CA VAL A 101 1.25 -8.24 26.48
C VAL A 101 1.09 -9.13 25.25
N GLY A 102 0.08 -9.99 25.21
CA GLY A 102 -0.17 -10.90 24.08
C GLY A 102 -0.56 -10.19 22.77
N ALA A 103 -1.32 -9.10 22.86
CA ALA A 103 -1.82 -8.38 21.69
C ALA A 103 -0.87 -7.29 21.18
N VAL A 104 -0.03 -6.72 22.05
CA VAL A 104 0.82 -5.56 21.75
C VAL A 104 2.31 -5.86 21.88
N VAL A 105 2.76 -6.65 22.86
CA VAL A 105 4.20 -6.86 23.08
C VAL A 105 4.70 -8.09 22.32
N ASP A 106 3.98 -9.20 22.41
CA ASP A 106 4.37 -10.47 21.80
C ASP A 106 4.52 -10.41 20.27
N PRO A 107 3.65 -9.72 19.50
CA PRO A 107 3.84 -9.55 18.05
C PRO A 107 5.15 -8.86 17.70
N PHE A 108 5.56 -7.85 18.47
CA PHE A 108 6.78 -7.10 18.21
C PHE A 108 7.99 -7.93 18.63
N ARG A 109 7.91 -8.56 19.82
CA ARG A 109 8.95 -9.45 20.29
C ARG A 109 9.19 -10.59 19.32
N GLU A 110 8.14 -11.24 18.81
CA GLU A 110 8.23 -12.29 17.81
C GLU A 110 8.99 -11.81 16.57
N PHE A 111 8.65 -10.63 16.04
CA PHE A 111 9.30 -10.08 14.87
C PHE A 111 10.81 -9.83 15.09
N PHE A 112 11.18 -9.17 16.19
CA PHE A 112 12.59 -8.89 16.49
C PHE A 112 13.39 -10.15 16.85
N VAL A 113 12.76 -11.15 17.46
CA VAL A 113 13.41 -12.44 17.74
C VAL A 113 13.63 -13.22 16.44
N ARG A 114 12.64 -13.25 15.54
CA ARG A 114 12.72 -13.97 14.27
C ARG A 114 13.71 -13.34 13.30
N GLU A 115 13.70 -12.01 13.20
CA GLU A 115 14.54 -11.28 12.25
C GLU A 115 15.88 -10.82 12.83
N GLY A 116 16.05 -10.85 14.16
CA GLY A 116 17.25 -10.37 14.84
C GLY A 116 17.53 -8.90 14.56
N ALA A 117 18.82 -8.54 14.46
CA ALA A 117 19.24 -7.18 14.11
C ALA A 117 18.76 -6.74 12.71
N PHE A 118 18.45 -7.68 11.82
CA PHE A 118 17.99 -7.39 10.48
C PHE A 118 16.55 -6.83 10.44
N ALA A 119 15.79 -6.97 11.54
CA ALA A 119 14.52 -6.32 11.74
C ALA A 119 14.60 -4.80 11.44
N LEU A 120 15.67 -4.14 11.89
CA LEU A 120 15.86 -2.71 11.68
C LEU A 120 16.02 -2.34 10.20
N VAL A 121 16.70 -3.19 9.42
CA VAL A 121 16.87 -3.01 7.97
C VAL A 121 15.53 -3.15 7.26
N ILE A 122 14.71 -4.13 7.68
CA ILE A 122 13.37 -4.33 7.14
C ILE A 122 12.46 -3.14 7.48
N LEU A 123 12.47 -2.67 8.73
CA LEU A 123 11.67 -1.51 9.13
C LEU A 123 12.11 -0.23 8.42
N ALA A 124 13.42 0.00 8.27
CA ALA A 124 13.94 1.11 7.49
C ALA A 124 13.49 1.01 6.03
N PHE A 125 13.53 -0.18 5.44
CA PHE A 125 13.04 -0.43 4.09
C PHE A 125 11.55 -0.10 3.95
N ILE A 126 10.71 -0.61 4.86
CA ILE A 126 9.26 -0.38 4.86
C ILE A 126 8.96 1.12 4.94
N MET A 127 9.70 1.84 5.79
CA MET A 127 9.56 3.26 6.02
C MET A 127 9.92 4.11 4.78
N VAL A 128 10.92 3.69 3.98
CA VAL A 128 11.38 4.47 2.82
C VAL A 128 10.82 3.98 1.48
N TYR A 129 10.24 2.78 1.39
CA TYR A 129 9.81 2.24 0.09
C TYR A 129 8.82 3.15 -0.64
N ARG A 130 7.88 3.76 0.09
CA ARG A 130 6.86 4.65 -0.46
C ARG A 130 7.12 6.15 -0.26
N ILE A 131 8.35 6.51 0.09
CA ILE A 131 8.65 7.94 0.32
C ILE A 131 8.54 8.74 -0.99
N SER A 132 8.94 8.14 -2.10
CA SER A 132 9.08 8.78 -3.41
C SER A 132 7.72 9.07 -4.06
N ASP A 133 6.83 8.07 -4.11
CA ASP A 133 5.48 8.17 -4.70
C ASP A 133 4.55 9.05 -3.86
N ILE A 134 4.58 8.91 -2.53
CA ILE A 134 3.74 9.72 -1.63
C ILE A 134 4.16 11.19 -1.68
N THR A 135 5.46 11.48 -1.74
CA THR A 135 5.96 12.86 -1.85
C THR A 135 5.52 13.51 -3.16
N LEU A 136 5.64 12.79 -4.30
CA LEU A 136 5.16 13.28 -5.59
C LEU A 136 3.65 13.53 -5.58
N GLY A 137 2.87 12.60 -5.03
CA GLY A 137 1.41 12.65 -5.07
C GLY A 137 0.79 13.91 -4.46
N VAL A 138 1.45 14.52 -3.47
CA VAL A 138 0.99 15.77 -2.84
C VAL A 138 1.14 16.98 -3.76
N MET A 139 2.15 16.99 -4.63
CA MET A 139 2.43 18.09 -5.57
C MET A 139 1.85 17.86 -6.97
N ALA A 140 1.31 16.67 -7.27
CA ALA A 140 0.78 16.35 -8.59
C ALA A 140 -0.31 17.34 -9.06
N ASN A 141 -1.33 17.60 -8.24
CA ASN A 141 -2.41 18.52 -8.61
C ASN A 141 -1.94 19.99 -8.75
N PRO A 142 -1.21 20.58 -7.79
CA PRO A 142 -0.63 21.92 -7.96
C PRO A 142 0.21 22.03 -9.24
N PHE A 143 1.06 21.03 -9.51
CA PHE A 143 1.89 20.98 -10.70
C PHE A 143 1.08 21.07 -12.00
N TYR A 144 -0.02 20.32 -12.11
CA TYR A 144 -0.84 20.36 -13.31
C TYR A 144 -1.50 21.73 -13.52
N ILE A 145 -1.96 22.36 -12.44
CA ILE A 145 -2.58 23.68 -12.50
C ILE A 145 -1.55 24.73 -12.92
N ASP A 146 -0.37 24.73 -12.32
CA ASP A 146 0.69 25.70 -12.61
C ASP A 146 1.29 25.54 -14.01
N MET A 147 1.26 24.32 -14.56
CA MET A 147 1.61 24.09 -15.96
C MET A 147 0.57 24.66 -16.95
N GLY A 148 -0.63 24.99 -16.50
CA GLY A 148 -1.70 25.54 -17.34
C GLY A 148 -2.62 24.49 -17.96
N TYR A 149 -2.68 23.27 -17.41
CA TYR A 149 -3.68 22.29 -17.83
C TYR A 149 -5.08 22.71 -17.36
N SER A 150 -6.08 22.46 -18.19
CA SER A 150 -7.47 22.72 -17.81
C SER A 150 -7.98 21.73 -16.76
N GLU A 151 -8.93 22.15 -15.93
CA GLU A 151 -9.58 21.28 -14.95
C GLU A 151 -10.18 20.02 -15.59
N LEU A 152 -10.68 20.14 -16.83
CA LEU A 152 -11.23 19.01 -17.60
C LEU A 152 -10.14 18.00 -17.96
N GLU A 153 -8.98 18.46 -18.42
CA GLU A 153 -7.84 17.60 -18.75
C GLU A 153 -7.30 16.91 -17.50
N ILE A 154 -7.13 17.67 -16.41
CA ILE A 154 -6.68 17.13 -15.11
C ILE A 154 -7.66 16.07 -14.61
N GLY A 155 -8.96 16.36 -14.65
CA GLY A 155 -10.01 15.43 -14.25
C GLY A 155 -10.00 14.15 -15.10
N LEU A 156 -9.93 14.29 -16.43
CA LEU A 156 -9.87 13.15 -17.34
C LEU A 156 -8.68 12.24 -17.04
N VAL A 157 -7.49 12.81 -16.85
CA VAL A 157 -6.27 12.02 -16.64
C VAL A 157 -6.22 11.43 -15.22
N THR A 158 -6.50 12.23 -14.19
CA THR A 158 -6.28 11.80 -12.79
C THR A 158 -7.46 11.06 -12.17
N LYS A 159 -8.70 11.32 -12.63
CA LYS A 159 -9.92 10.73 -12.05
C LYS A 159 -10.52 9.63 -12.93
N THR A 160 -10.28 9.68 -14.24
CA THR A 160 -10.79 8.65 -15.16
C THR A 160 -9.67 7.70 -15.57
N VAL A 161 -8.69 8.15 -16.35
CA VAL A 161 -7.66 7.28 -16.92
C VAL A 161 -6.77 6.68 -15.83
N GLY A 162 -6.26 7.49 -14.91
CA GLY A 162 -5.30 7.10 -13.88
C GLY A 162 -5.75 5.92 -13.01
N PRO A 163 -6.98 5.93 -12.44
CA PRO A 163 -7.50 4.80 -11.67
C PRO A 163 -7.57 3.49 -12.46
N PHE A 164 -8.02 3.51 -13.71
CA PHE A 164 -8.05 2.30 -14.56
C PHE A 164 -6.64 1.78 -14.86
N VAL A 165 -5.70 2.69 -15.16
CA VAL A 165 -4.30 2.31 -15.41
C VAL A 165 -3.64 1.77 -14.13
N THR A 166 -3.97 2.33 -12.97
CA THR A 166 -3.49 1.81 -11.67
C THR A 166 -4.04 0.41 -11.38
N ILE A 167 -5.32 0.17 -11.69
CA ILE A 167 -5.93 -1.17 -11.58
C ILE A 167 -5.17 -2.15 -12.48
N ALA A 168 -4.93 -1.78 -13.74
CA ALA A 168 -4.17 -2.61 -14.65
C ALA A 168 -2.77 -2.91 -14.10
N GLY A 169 -2.07 -1.89 -13.58
CA GLY A 169 -0.76 -2.03 -12.94
C GLY A 169 -0.80 -2.95 -11.72
N ALA A 170 -1.83 -2.84 -10.87
CA ALA A 170 -2.00 -3.70 -9.71
C ALA A 170 -2.22 -5.18 -10.09
N LEU A 171 -3.07 -5.44 -11.08
CA LEU A 171 -3.32 -6.80 -11.58
C LEU A 171 -2.07 -7.39 -12.23
N VAL A 172 -1.40 -6.61 -13.08
CA VAL A 172 -0.12 -6.99 -13.70
C VAL A 172 0.93 -7.27 -12.62
N GLY A 173 1.06 -6.38 -11.63
CA GLY A 173 1.97 -6.56 -10.49
C GLY A 173 1.68 -7.84 -9.72
N GLY A 174 0.41 -8.13 -9.42
CA GLY A 174 0.00 -9.37 -8.75
C GLY A 174 0.40 -10.63 -9.52
N VAL A 175 0.15 -10.66 -10.83
CA VAL A 175 0.55 -11.78 -11.71
C VAL A 175 2.08 -11.90 -11.80
N LEU A 176 2.79 -10.78 -11.93
CA LEU A 176 4.24 -10.77 -12.02
C LEU A 176 4.90 -11.24 -10.71
N VAL A 177 4.33 -10.93 -9.55
CA VAL A 177 4.80 -11.41 -8.25
C VAL A 177 4.69 -12.93 -8.16
N MET A 178 3.59 -13.52 -8.61
CA MET A 178 3.44 -14.98 -8.63
C MET A 178 4.45 -15.65 -9.57
N ARG A 179 4.75 -15.00 -10.71
CA ARG A 179 5.63 -15.58 -11.74
C ARG A 179 7.12 -15.40 -11.46
N PHE A 180 7.53 -14.25 -10.94
CA PHE A 180 8.93 -13.86 -10.80
C PHE A 180 9.38 -13.70 -9.34
N GLY A 181 8.46 -13.84 -8.39
CA GLY A 181 8.71 -13.73 -6.96
C GLY A 181 8.66 -12.30 -6.42
N LYS A 182 8.31 -12.18 -5.14
CA LYS A 182 8.12 -10.90 -4.42
C LYS A 182 9.34 -9.96 -4.51
N MET A 183 10.54 -10.46 -4.26
CA MET A 183 11.75 -9.62 -4.17
C MET A 183 12.15 -8.95 -5.49
N ARG A 184 12.05 -9.67 -6.62
CA ARG A 184 12.41 -9.12 -7.94
C ARG A 184 11.41 -8.04 -8.37
N MET A 185 10.13 -8.30 -8.16
CA MET A 185 9.08 -7.33 -8.53
C MET A 185 9.08 -6.12 -7.62
N LEU A 186 9.53 -6.26 -6.37
CA LEU A 186 9.72 -5.15 -5.45
C LEU A 186 10.81 -4.20 -5.94
N MET A 187 11.91 -4.77 -6.45
CA MET A 187 12.97 -4.01 -7.12
C MET A 187 12.43 -3.27 -8.36
N THR A 188 11.70 -3.99 -9.22
CA THR A 188 11.10 -3.39 -10.43
C THR A 188 10.16 -2.23 -10.07
N GLY A 189 9.29 -2.41 -9.08
CA GLY A 189 8.40 -1.35 -8.60
C GLY A 189 9.15 -0.12 -8.11
N ALA A 190 10.17 -0.30 -7.26
CA ALA A 190 10.98 0.81 -6.76
C ALA A 190 11.71 1.57 -7.89
N VAL A 191 12.29 0.85 -8.85
CA VAL A 191 12.97 1.47 -10.00
C VAL A 191 11.97 2.20 -10.90
N LEU A 192 10.81 1.61 -11.17
CA LEU A 192 9.78 2.26 -11.99
C LEU A 192 9.31 3.58 -11.37
N VAL A 193 9.09 3.64 -10.06
CA VAL A 193 8.70 4.89 -9.36
C VAL A 193 9.78 5.98 -9.48
N VAL A 194 11.06 5.61 -9.35
CA VAL A 194 12.16 6.55 -9.56
C VAL A 194 12.17 7.07 -11.00
N LEU A 195 11.97 6.19 -11.98
CA LEU A 195 11.93 6.57 -13.40
C LEU A 195 10.72 7.44 -13.73
N THR A 196 9.55 7.18 -13.17
CA THR A 196 8.36 8.00 -13.43
C THR A 196 8.50 9.40 -12.83
N ASN A 197 9.15 9.54 -11.67
CA ASN A 197 9.50 10.86 -11.15
C ASN A 197 10.44 11.64 -12.08
N LEU A 198 11.42 10.98 -12.71
CA LEU A 198 12.26 11.62 -13.72
C LEU A 198 11.46 12.01 -14.97
N LEU A 199 10.43 11.24 -15.34
CA LEU A 199 9.50 11.62 -16.42
C LEU A 199 8.70 12.87 -16.05
N PHE A 200 8.31 13.05 -14.79
CA PHE A 200 7.69 14.30 -14.33
C PHE A 200 8.66 15.48 -14.35
N ALA A 201 9.93 15.26 -13.98
CA ALA A 201 10.96 16.30 -14.09
C ALA A 201 11.13 16.78 -15.54
N TRP A 202 11.11 15.84 -16.49
CA TRP A 202 11.11 16.15 -17.93
C TRP A 202 9.81 16.84 -18.38
N LEU A 203 8.64 16.36 -17.93
CA LEU A 203 7.34 16.96 -18.26
C LEU A 203 7.28 18.43 -17.84
N ALA A 204 7.85 18.76 -16.68
CA ALA A 204 7.90 20.12 -16.15
C ALA A 204 8.71 21.10 -17.02
N THR A 205 9.48 20.63 -18.00
CA THR A 205 10.18 21.48 -18.98
C THR A 205 9.47 21.55 -20.34
N GLN A 206 8.32 20.88 -20.49
CA GLN A 206 7.54 20.87 -21.73
C GLN A 206 6.39 21.86 -21.67
N GLU A 207 5.80 22.15 -22.82
CA GLU A 207 4.52 22.88 -22.90
C GLU A 207 3.37 21.96 -22.48
N ALA A 208 2.30 22.56 -21.91
CA ALA A 208 1.09 21.84 -21.53
C ALA A 208 0.39 21.24 -22.77
N LYS A 209 0.61 19.94 -22.97
CA LYS A 209 -0.08 19.13 -23.98
C LYS A 209 -0.72 17.93 -23.30
N LEU A 210 -2.00 17.72 -23.58
CA LEU A 210 -2.79 16.63 -23.00
C LEU A 210 -2.13 15.26 -23.21
N LEU A 211 -1.53 15.02 -24.38
CA LEU A 211 -0.85 13.77 -24.69
C LEU A 211 0.30 13.48 -23.71
N TRP A 212 1.12 14.49 -23.40
CA TRP A 212 2.22 14.31 -22.44
C TRP A 212 1.73 14.01 -21.04
N LEU A 213 0.66 14.70 -20.63
CA LEU A 213 0.02 14.45 -19.34
C LEU A 213 -0.51 13.01 -19.25
N ILE A 214 -1.24 12.53 -20.28
CA ILE A 214 -1.75 11.16 -20.34
C ILE A 214 -0.62 10.14 -20.25
N LEU A 215 0.45 10.31 -21.02
CA LEU A 215 1.55 9.34 -21.08
C LEU A 215 2.33 9.27 -19.76
N VAL A 216 2.69 10.43 -19.19
CA VAL A 216 3.51 10.49 -17.96
C VAL A 216 2.68 10.04 -16.76
N VAL A 217 1.48 10.57 -16.58
CA VAL A 217 0.59 10.19 -15.47
C VAL A 217 0.10 8.74 -15.62
N GLY A 218 -0.11 8.27 -16.85
CA GLY A 218 -0.41 6.86 -17.12
C GLY A 218 0.74 5.95 -16.71
N ALA A 219 1.97 6.26 -17.13
CA ALA A 219 3.16 5.50 -16.74
C ALA A 219 3.34 5.48 -15.21
N ASP A 220 3.13 6.62 -14.55
CA ASP A 220 3.21 6.72 -13.09
C ASP A 220 2.15 5.89 -12.37
N ASN A 221 0.88 5.98 -12.80
CA ASN A 221 -0.19 5.17 -12.22
C ASN A 221 0.05 3.67 -12.42
N LEU A 222 0.59 3.27 -13.58
CA LEU A 222 0.96 1.87 -13.83
C LEU A 222 2.06 1.42 -12.87
N ALA A 223 3.13 2.21 -12.75
CA ALA A 223 4.24 1.95 -11.83
C ALA A 223 3.77 1.89 -10.38
N ALA A 224 2.95 2.85 -9.95
CA ALA A 224 2.36 2.91 -8.61
C ALA A 224 1.49 1.68 -8.32
N GLY A 225 0.69 1.22 -9.29
CA GLY A 225 -0.09 -0.01 -9.19
C GLY A 225 0.79 -1.24 -8.95
N ILE A 226 1.83 -1.42 -9.78
CA ILE A 226 2.78 -2.54 -9.66
C ILE A 226 3.52 -2.48 -8.31
N ALA A 227 4.05 -1.30 -7.97
CA ALA A 227 4.85 -1.08 -6.77
C ALA A 227 4.03 -1.30 -5.49
N THR A 228 2.80 -0.80 -5.44
CA THR A 228 1.90 -0.94 -4.29
C THR A 228 1.49 -2.39 -4.10
N THR A 229 1.02 -3.06 -5.16
CA THR A 229 0.59 -4.47 -5.06
C THR A 229 1.74 -5.39 -4.66
N THR A 230 2.93 -5.17 -5.22
CA THR A 230 4.10 -5.98 -4.86
C THR A 230 4.53 -5.75 -3.42
N PHE A 231 4.47 -4.51 -2.95
CA PHE A 231 4.81 -4.19 -1.57
C PHE A 231 3.81 -4.75 -0.57
N VAL A 232 2.51 -4.69 -0.87
CA VAL A 232 1.47 -5.36 -0.08
C VAL A 232 1.74 -6.86 0.01
N ALA A 233 2.06 -7.52 -1.10
CA ALA A 233 2.43 -8.94 -1.10
C ALA A 233 3.70 -9.23 -0.28
N TYR A 234 4.70 -8.34 -0.31
CA TYR A 234 5.89 -8.44 0.52
C TYR A 234 5.57 -8.31 2.02
N LEU A 235 4.77 -7.30 2.40
CA LEU A 235 4.33 -7.09 3.79
C LEU A 235 3.51 -8.27 4.31
N SER A 236 2.57 -8.77 3.49
CA SER A 236 1.80 -9.98 3.80
C SER A 236 2.70 -11.18 4.10
N GLY A 237 3.75 -11.37 3.29
CA GLY A 237 4.72 -12.46 3.50
C GLY A 237 5.75 -12.20 4.60
N LEU A 238 5.67 -11.07 5.31
CA LEU A 238 6.52 -10.75 6.46
C LEU A 238 5.79 -11.02 7.78
N THR A 239 4.47 -11.11 7.79
CA THR A 239 3.71 -11.30 9.02
C THR A 239 3.66 -12.76 9.45
N ASN A 240 3.70 -13.01 10.76
CA ASN A 240 3.41 -14.32 11.33
C ASN A 240 1.89 -14.53 11.41
N LYS A 241 1.40 -15.70 10.98
CA LYS A 241 -0.03 -16.07 11.02
C LYS A 241 -0.67 -15.95 12.42
N ALA A 242 0.11 -16.08 13.48
CA ALA A 242 -0.40 -15.93 14.85
C ALA A 242 -0.65 -14.46 15.25
N TYR A 243 -0.02 -13.50 14.56
CA TYR A 243 -0.03 -12.08 14.90
C TYR A 243 -0.30 -11.17 13.68
N THR A 244 -0.93 -11.71 12.63
CA THR A 244 -1.07 -11.08 11.31
C THR A 244 -1.63 -9.68 11.39
N ALA A 245 -2.77 -9.51 12.07
CA ALA A 245 -3.47 -8.25 12.22
C ALA A 245 -2.57 -7.15 12.80
N THR A 246 -1.96 -7.41 13.96
CA THR A 246 -1.12 -6.42 14.66
C THR A 246 0.14 -6.10 13.86
N GLN A 247 0.84 -7.11 13.33
CA GLN A 247 2.08 -6.90 12.59
C GLN A 247 1.84 -6.18 11.26
N TYR A 248 0.81 -6.56 10.52
CA TYR A 248 0.49 -5.90 9.26
C TYR A 248 0.10 -4.43 9.50
N ALA A 249 -0.72 -4.16 10.52
CA ALA A 249 -1.10 -2.81 10.91
C ALA A 249 0.12 -1.95 11.31
N LEU A 250 1.09 -2.55 12.01
CA LEU A 250 2.33 -1.87 12.37
C LEU A 250 3.14 -1.50 11.12
N PHE A 251 3.37 -2.46 10.22
CA PHE A 251 4.15 -2.23 9.01
C PHE A 251 3.50 -1.20 8.09
N SER A 252 2.17 -1.28 7.89
CA SER A 252 1.44 -0.32 7.07
C SER A 252 1.44 1.09 7.68
N SER A 253 1.41 1.20 9.01
CA SER A 253 1.51 2.48 9.71
C SER A 253 2.90 3.11 9.57
N ILE A 254 3.97 2.31 9.75
CA ILE A 254 5.37 2.76 9.60
C ILE A 254 5.64 3.23 8.16
N MET A 255 5.14 2.50 7.17
CA MET A 255 5.23 2.86 5.75
C MET A 255 4.72 4.28 5.48
N LEU A 256 3.59 4.67 6.08
CA LEU A 256 2.96 5.97 5.81
C LEU A 256 3.57 7.12 6.63
N LEU A 257 4.13 6.84 7.80
CA LEU A 257 4.52 7.88 8.76
C LEU A 257 5.58 8.83 8.19
N LEU A 258 6.74 8.30 7.79
CA LEU A 258 7.83 9.13 7.28
C LEU A 258 7.45 9.78 5.95
N ALA A 259 6.83 9.01 5.06
CA ALA A 259 6.45 9.47 3.74
C ALA A 259 5.48 10.65 3.79
N LYS A 260 4.43 10.57 4.64
CA LYS A 260 3.49 11.69 4.82
C LYS A 260 4.13 12.89 5.51
N PHE A 261 5.03 12.66 6.47
CA PHE A 261 5.76 13.74 7.11
C PHE A 261 6.61 14.52 6.11
N VAL A 262 7.40 13.82 5.29
CA VAL A 262 8.24 14.45 4.24
C VAL A 262 7.38 15.12 3.18
N ALA A 263 6.30 14.47 2.73
CA ALA A 263 5.40 15.01 1.72
C ALA A 263 4.69 16.32 2.17
N GLY A 264 4.51 16.52 3.48
CA GLY A 264 3.98 17.76 4.03
C GLY A 264 4.87 18.99 3.78
N PHE A 265 6.17 18.79 3.56
CA PHE A 265 7.12 19.86 3.26
C PHE A 265 7.36 20.08 1.75
N SER A 266 6.71 19.29 0.89
CA SER A 266 6.92 19.35 -0.56
C SER A 266 6.65 20.72 -1.17
N GLY A 267 5.65 21.47 -0.66
CA GLY A 267 5.31 22.80 -1.16
C GLY A 267 6.45 23.81 -0.97
N VAL A 268 7.07 23.80 0.20
CA VAL A 268 8.23 24.67 0.52
C VAL A 268 9.39 24.41 -0.45
N VAL A 269 9.62 23.15 -0.84
CA VAL A 269 10.68 22.82 -1.81
C VAL A 269 10.40 23.44 -3.18
N VAL A 270 9.15 23.38 -3.64
CA VAL A 270 8.74 23.94 -4.93
C VAL A 270 8.81 25.46 -4.93
N ASP A 271 8.29 26.11 -3.88
CA ASP A 271 8.29 27.57 -3.71
C ASP A 271 9.70 28.17 -3.79
N HIS A 272 10.72 27.44 -3.35
CA HIS A 272 12.11 27.89 -3.38
C HIS A 272 12.93 27.41 -4.58
N SER A 273 12.54 26.32 -5.26
CA SER A 273 13.43 25.63 -6.22
C SER A 273 12.90 25.46 -7.64
N SER A 274 11.57 25.34 -7.84
CA SER A 274 10.86 24.88 -9.06
C SER A 274 10.49 23.38 -9.12
N TYR A 275 9.51 23.07 -9.98
CA TYR A 275 8.97 21.72 -10.21
C TYR A 275 9.99 20.69 -10.73
N PRO A 276 10.83 20.97 -11.77
CA PRO A 276 11.82 19.99 -12.23
C PRO A 276 12.76 19.53 -11.11
N VAL A 277 13.23 20.47 -10.28
CA VAL A 277 14.11 20.18 -9.14
C VAL A 277 13.38 19.33 -8.10
N PHE A 278 12.13 19.66 -7.81
CA PHE A 278 11.29 18.87 -6.90
C PHE A 278 11.12 17.42 -7.36
N PHE A 279 10.85 17.19 -8.65
CA PHE A 279 10.68 15.83 -9.17
C PHE A 279 11.98 15.02 -9.18
N VAL A 280 13.12 15.67 -9.45
CA VAL A 280 14.44 15.03 -9.27
C VAL A 280 14.69 14.70 -7.80
N TYR A 281 14.35 15.61 -6.88
CA TYR A 281 14.41 15.34 -5.44
C TYR A 281 13.53 14.13 -5.04
N ALA A 282 12.30 14.06 -5.53
CA ALA A 282 11.41 12.93 -5.29
C ALA A 282 11.99 11.62 -5.86
N ALA A 283 12.63 11.65 -7.03
CA ALA A 283 13.35 10.50 -7.60
C ALA A 283 14.53 10.05 -6.72
N VAL A 284 15.33 10.99 -6.23
CA VAL A 284 16.47 10.73 -5.33
C VAL A 284 16.01 10.11 -4.02
N LEU A 285 14.88 10.55 -3.46
CA LEU A 285 14.27 9.96 -2.27
C LEU A 285 13.91 8.47 -2.44
N GLY A 286 13.70 8.00 -3.68
CA GLY A 286 13.45 6.59 -3.98
C GLY A 286 14.72 5.72 -4.01
N ILE A 287 15.91 6.30 -4.15
CA ILE A 287 17.18 5.54 -4.25
C ILE A 287 17.47 4.70 -2.99
N PRO A 288 17.27 5.20 -1.75
CA PRO A 288 17.45 4.41 -0.54
C PRO A 288 16.64 3.11 -0.53
N SER A 289 15.42 3.12 -1.07
CA SER A 289 14.59 1.91 -1.11
C SER A 289 15.18 0.86 -2.05
N VAL A 290 15.66 1.26 -3.23
CA VAL A 290 16.37 0.40 -4.19
C VAL A 290 17.61 -0.24 -3.54
N LEU A 291 18.43 0.55 -2.85
CA LEU A 291 19.62 0.07 -2.15
C LEU A 291 19.28 -0.93 -1.04
N LEU A 292 18.26 -0.64 -0.24
CA LEU A 292 17.81 -1.55 0.82
C LEU A 292 17.27 -2.85 0.22
N ILE A 293 16.54 -2.83 -0.89
CA ILE A 293 16.09 -4.06 -1.57
C ILE A 293 17.28 -4.92 -2.00
N LEU A 294 18.36 -4.33 -2.51
CA LEU A 294 19.59 -5.09 -2.84
C LEU A 294 20.17 -5.80 -1.62
N ILE A 295 20.16 -5.14 -0.45
CA ILE A 295 20.59 -5.74 0.81
C ILE A 295 19.64 -6.87 1.22
N LEU A 296 18.33 -6.67 1.09
CA LEU A 296 17.31 -7.69 1.39
C LEU A 296 17.46 -8.92 0.48
N ILE A 297 17.74 -8.74 -0.81
CA ILE A 297 17.94 -9.84 -1.77
C ILE A 297 19.20 -10.65 -1.42
N ARG A 298 20.25 -10.01 -0.91
CA ARG A 298 21.51 -10.67 -0.54
C ARG A 298 21.42 -11.48 0.74
N ARG A 299 20.40 -11.26 1.57
CA ARG A 299 20.18 -12.09 2.76
C ARG A 299 19.77 -13.49 2.32
N LYS A 300 20.65 -14.46 2.55
CA LYS A 300 20.24 -15.88 2.55
C LYS A 300 19.20 -16.03 3.66
N GLN A 301 17.96 -16.33 3.29
CA GLN A 301 17.01 -16.85 4.26
C GLN A 301 17.59 -18.18 4.77
N PRO A 302 17.68 -18.42 6.09
CA PRO A 302 17.97 -19.77 6.57
C PRO A 302 16.90 -20.67 5.96
N THR A 303 17.35 -21.65 5.18
CA THR A 303 16.40 -22.59 4.59
C THR A 303 15.82 -23.38 5.77
N ALA A 304 14.51 -23.64 5.80
CA ALA A 304 13.83 -24.33 6.91
C ALA A 304 14.39 -25.74 7.28
N ARG A 305 15.50 -26.17 6.64
CA ARG A 305 16.27 -27.37 6.94
C ARG A 305 17.35 -27.20 8.01
N GLU A 306 17.74 -25.99 8.38
CA GLU A 306 18.85 -25.76 9.35
C GLU A 306 18.40 -25.62 10.81
N VAL A 307 17.10 -25.75 11.11
CA VAL A 307 16.56 -25.63 12.49
C VAL A 307 16.26 -27.00 13.13
N VAL A 308 16.67 -28.11 12.48
CA VAL A 308 16.43 -29.48 12.97
C VAL A 308 17.73 -30.27 13.18
N GLU A 309 18.90 -29.62 13.18
CA GLU A 309 20.15 -30.21 13.67
C GLU A 309 20.60 -29.60 14.99
#